data_AF-A0A1N7KY10-F1
#
_entry.id   AF-A0A1N7KY10-F1
#
_cell.length_a   1.000
_cell.length_b   1.000
_cell.length_c   1.000
_cell.angle_alpha   90.00
_cell.angle_beta   90.00
_cell.angle_gamma   90.00
#
_symmetry.space_group_name_H-M   'P 1'
#
loop_
_entity.id
_entity.type
_entity.pdbx_description
1 polymer ?
#
loop_
_entity_poly.entity_id
_entity_poly.type
_entity_poly.pdbx_seq_one_letter_code
_entity_poly.pdbx_strand_id
1 'polypeptide(L)'
;MRMEKMMIGLYLALSVTVLGQKSPAKNTNLTPYSYQTFNCDNKGYFDASKYEKEEIDGVNKLLYKFNGVHFDTNPIFKLSSLEDVRNNKDLHLENLERQYQEKKKELYSLKVIDLPVWKKLYENAIQTFENEYELNKEEIIAFSDPSSLKNSKFYSTCRESIDAISSPDKDKMFASWKAYTELKSKNNADPQGVMNRFNTKLNDPQKEDYALIDMIGLSFHNCANSSFRQKPEEEATAYKDFDKIFMKLKKNCDMP
;
A
#
# COMPACT_ATOMS: atom_id res chain seq x y z
N MET A 1 41.29 -14.48 -96.50
CA MET A 1 39.90 -14.05 -96.79
C MET A 1 39.04 -14.41 -95.60
N ARG A 2 38.36 -13.44 -95.02
CA ARG A 2 37.42 -13.56 -93.89
C ARG A 2 36.36 -14.64 -94.14
N MET A 3 35.97 -15.37 -93.10
CA MET A 3 34.56 -15.37 -92.66
C MET A 3 34.41 -15.93 -91.24
N GLU A 4 33.44 -15.34 -90.55
CA GLU A 4 33.26 -15.28 -89.10
C GLU A 4 32.69 -16.56 -88.50
N LYS A 5 33.09 -16.82 -87.24
CA LYS A 5 32.60 -17.94 -86.43
C LYS A 5 31.31 -17.55 -85.73
N MET A 6 30.25 -18.33 -85.93
CA MET A 6 29.12 -18.42 -85.00
C MET A 6 29.58 -19.06 -83.69
N MET A 7 29.31 -18.42 -82.56
CA MET A 7 29.21 -19.10 -81.26
C MET A 7 28.05 -18.47 -80.47
N ILE A 8 27.00 -19.26 -80.30
CA ILE A 8 25.87 -19.01 -79.41
C ILE A 8 26.37 -19.14 -77.97
N GLY A 9 26.40 -18.04 -77.23
CA GLY A 9 26.75 -18.03 -75.81
C GLY A 9 25.57 -18.47 -74.96
N LEU A 10 25.65 -19.67 -74.38
CA LEU A 10 24.79 -20.10 -73.28
C LEU A 10 25.35 -19.50 -71.98
N TYR A 11 24.64 -18.52 -71.40
CA TYR A 11 24.95 -18.00 -70.07
C TYR A 11 24.41 -18.96 -69.00
N LEU A 12 25.31 -19.69 -68.34
CA LEU A 12 25.03 -20.40 -67.09
C LEU A 12 25.14 -19.41 -65.92
N ALA A 13 23.98 -18.98 -65.40
CA ALA A 13 23.92 -18.24 -64.16
C ALA A 13 24.18 -19.21 -62.98
N LEU A 14 25.38 -19.13 -62.39
CA LEU A 14 25.69 -19.74 -61.10
C LEU A 14 24.91 -19.02 -60.00
N SER A 15 23.82 -19.62 -59.56
CA SER A 15 23.10 -19.21 -58.36
C SER A 15 23.88 -19.68 -57.13
N VAL A 16 24.63 -18.76 -56.52
CA VAL A 16 25.18 -18.96 -55.18
C VAL A 16 24.02 -18.92 -54.20
N THR A 17 23.56 -20.08 -53.76
CA THR A 17 22.67 -20.18 -52.61
C THR A 17 23.47 -19.80 -51.37
N VAL A 18 23.31 -18.55 -50.93
CA VAL A 18 23.72 -18.15 -49.58
C VAL A 18 22.76 -18.86 -48.63
N LEU A 19 23.17 -20.06 -48.19
CA LEU A 19 22.64 -20.70 -46.99
C LEU A 19 22.95 -19.78 -45.82
N GLY A 20 22.01 -18.89 -45.52
CA GLY A 20 22.03 -18.12 -44.29
C GLY A 20 22.05 -19.11 -43.13
N GLN A 21 23.21 -19.23 -42.48
CA GLN A 21 23.29 -19.80 -41.15
C GLN A 21 22.35 -18.98 -40.26
N LYS A 22 21.14 -19.49 -40.01
CA LYS A 22 20.39 -19.07 -38.84
C LYS A 22 21.26 -19.45 -37.66
N SER A 23 21.86 -18.44 -37.03
CA SER A 23 22.41 -18.58 -35.68
C SER A 23 21.42 -19.39 -34.86
N PRO A 24 21.86 -20.41 -34.09
CA PRO A 24 20.93 -21.17 -33.27
C PRO A 24 20.16 -20.15 -32.42
N ALA A 25 18.82 -20.19 -32.52
CA ALA A 25 17.99 -19.36 -31.67
C ALA A 25 18.46 -19.61 -30.25
N LYS A 26 19.01 -18.57 -29.59
CA LYS A 26 19.26 -18.65 -28.15
C LYS A 26 17.92 -19.09 -27.57
N ASN A 27 17.86 -20.29 -26.99
CA ASN A 27 16.73 -20.72 -26.17
C ASN A 27 16.68 -19.73 -25.02
N THR A 28 15.96 -18.63 -25.22
CA THR A 28 15.72 -17.65 -24.20
C THR A 28 14.62 -18.24 -23.35
N ASN A 29 14.90 -18.57 -22.09
CA ASN A 29 13.89 -18.96 -21.09
C ASN A 29 12.98 -17.77 -20.69
N LEU A 30 12.73 -16.86 -21.64
CA LEU A 30 11.99 -15.64 -21.43
C LEU A 30 10.50 -15.93 -21.54
N THR A 31 9.82 -15.78 -20.42
CA THR A 31 8.38 -15.97 -20.32
C THR A 31 7.70 -14.61 -20.31
N PRO A 32 6.69 -14.37 -21.16
CA PRO A 32 5.95 -13.11 -21.15
C PRO A 32 5.19 -12.93 -19.83
N TYR A 33 5.15 -11.70 -19.35
CA TYR A 33 4.40 -11.32 -18.15
C TYR A 33 3.76 -9.96 -18.35
N SER A 34 2.56 -9.80 -17.78
CA SER A 34 1.82 -8.55 -17.82
C SER A 34 1.12 -8.31 -16.50
N TYR A 35 1.11 -7.06 -16.06
CA TYR A 35 0.38 -6.62 -14.87
C TYR A 35 -0.16 -5.21 -15.08
N GLN A 36 -1.27 -4.92 -14.43
CA GLN A 36 -1.88 -3.60 -14.44
C GLN A 36 -1.53 -2.86 -13.15
N THR A 37 -1.20 -1.60 -13.31
CA THR A 37 -1.18 -0.61 -12.23
C THR A 37 -2.24 0.44 -12.52
N PHE A 38 -2.59 1.28 -11.55
CA PHE A 38 -3.73 2.22 -11.59
C PHE A 38 -4.13 2.76 -12.98
N ASN A 39 -3.17 3.27 -13.76
CA ASN A 39 -3.38 3.78 -15.12
C ASN A 39 -2.36 3.25 -16.14
N CYS A 40 -1.71 2.11 -15.89
CA CYS A 40 -0.72 1.58 -16.83
C CYS A 40 -0.88 0.07 -17.07
N ASP A 41 -0.82 -0.31 -18.34
CA ASP A 41 -0.56 -1.68 -18.76
C ASP A 41 0.95 -1.90 -18.87
N ASN A 42 1.49 -2.77 -18.00
CA ASN A 42 2.89 -3.12 -17.99
C ASN A 42 3.07 -4.49 -18.65
N LYS A 43 3.95 -4.58 -19.67
CA LYS A 43 4.22 -5.83 -20.41
C LYS A 43 5.72 -6.02 -20.60
N GLY A 44 6.22 -7.20 -20.24
CA GLY A 44 7.64 -7.53 -20.35
C GLY A 44 7.87 -9.04 -20.38
N TYR A 45 9.10 -9.45 -20.15
CA TYR A 45 9.48 -10.86 -20.07
C TYR A 45 10.35 -11.09 -18.84
N PHE A 46 10.14 -12.17 -18.10
CA PHE A 46 11.07 -12.59 -17.03
C PHE A 46 11.83 -13.85 -17.45
N ASP A 47 12.97 -14.08 -16.82
CA ASP A 47 13.78 -15.29 -17.03
C ASP A 47 13.26 -16.44 -16.15
N ALA A 48 12.59 -17.42 -16.75
CA ALA A 48 12.02 -18.58 -16.07
C ALA A 48 13.06 -19.56 -15.53
N SER A 49 14.36 -19.36 -15.82
CA SER A 49 15.43 -20.07 -15.10
C SER A 49 15.80 -19.42 -13.77
N LYS A 50 15.29 -18.21 -13.49
CA LYS A 50 15.58 -17.43 -12.28
C LYS A 50 14.39 -17.25 -11.35
N TYR A 51 13.19 -17.18 -11.92
CA TYR A 51 11.97 -16.83 -11.18
C TYR A 51 10.81 -17.73 -11.60
N GLU A 52 9.96 -18.09 -10.63
CA GLU A 52 8.66 -18.66 -10.92
C GLU A 52 7.60 -17.57 -11.07
N LYS A 53 6.61 -17.80 -11.95
CA LYS A 53 5.52 -16.83 -12.14
C LYS A 53 4.77 -16.55 -10.83
N GLU A 54 4.53 -17.60 -10.02
CA GLU A 54 3.80 -17.50 -8.75
C GLU A 54 4.53 -16.58 -7.75
N GLU A 55 5.86 -16.59 -7.74
CA GLU A 55 6.68 -15.72 -6.90
C GLU A 55 6.60 -14.25 -7.36
N ILE A 56 6.63 -14.02 -8.68
CA ILE A 56 6.46 -12.68 -9.26
C ILE A 56 5.05 -12.15 -8.96
N ASP A 57 4.02 -12.99 -9.10
CA ASP A 57 2.63 -12.63 -8.76
C ASP A 57 2.51 -12.27 -7.28
N GLY A 58 3.17 -13.01 -6.38
CA GLY A 58 3.18 -12.71 -4.95
C GLY A 58 3.87 -11.39 -4.61
N VAL A 59 5.05 -11.12 -5.19
CA VAL A 59 5.73 -9.82 -5.04
C VAL A 59 4.87 -8.68 -5.60
N ASN A 60 4.20 -8.89 -6.73
CA ASN A 60 3.28 -7.90 -7.29
C ASN A 60 2.14 -7.58 -6.32
N LYS A 61 1.51 -8.60 -5.72
CA LYS A 61 0.48 -8.40 -4.70
C LYS A 61 1.00 -7.66 -3.47
N LEU A 62 2.21 -7.95 -3.00
CA LEU A 62 2.80 -7.20 -1.90
C LEU A 62 2.89 -5.70 -2.22
N LEU A 63 3.41 -5.37 -3.40
CA LEU A 63 3.65 -3.98 -3.82
C LEU A 63 2.38 -3.20 -4.14
N TYR A 64 1.37 -3.83 -4.75
CA TYR A 64 0.22 -3.09 -5.29
C TYR A 64 -1.09 -3.34 -4.55
N LYS A 65 -1.16 -4.38 -3.72
CA LYS A 65 -2.35 -4.70 -2.92
C LYS A 65 -2.12 -4.59 -1.42
N PHE A 66 -0.97 -5.06 -0.91
CA PHE A 66 -0.66 -5.07 0.53
C PHE A 66 0.28 -3.96 1.00
N ASN A 67 0.44 -2.92 0.18
CA ASN A 67 1.24 -1.74 0.50
C ASN A 67 0.38 -0.54 0.94
N GLY A 68 -0.93 -0.74 1.10
CA GLY A 68 -1.90 0.34 1.35
C GLY A 68 -2.62 0.21 2.69
N VAL A 69 -3.74 0.91 2.78
CA VAL A 69 -4.77 0.67 3.81
C VAL A 69 -5.47 -0.63 3.45
N HIS A 70 -5.55 -1.54 4.41
CA HIS A 70 -6.05 -2.89 4.18
C HIS A 70 -7.50 -3.05 4.55
N PHE A 71 -8.02 -2.26 5.49
CA PHE A 71 -9.36 -2.45 6.04
C PHE A 71 -10.31 -1.34 5.59
N ASP A 72 -11.57 -1.69 5.43
CA ASP A 72 -12.64 -0.71 5.25
C ASP A 72 -13.12 -0.30 6.64
N THR A 73 -12.68 0.87 7.09
CA THR A 73 -12.70 1.25 8.52
C THR A 73 -13.74 2.30 8.85
N ASN A 74 -14.52 2.77 7.85
CA ASN A 74 -15.56 3.79 8.01
C ASN A 74 -15.10 4.93 8.95
N PRO A 75 -14.12 5.76 8.53
CA PRO A 75 -13.47 6.70 9.44
C PRO A 75 -14.49 7.59 10.16
N ILE A 76 -14.30 7.77 11.47
CA ILE A 76 -15.22 8.51 12.31
C ILE A 76 -14.80 9.99 12.33
N PHE A 77 -15.52 10.84 11.60
CA PHE A 77 -15.22 12.28 11.49
C PHE A 77 -16.40 13.20 11.86
N LYS A 78 -17.55 12.62 12.24
CA LYS A 78 -18.78 13.33 12.58
C LYS A 78 -19.56 12.59 13.68
N LEU A 79 -20.41 13.32 14.40
CA LEU A 79 -21.21 12.80 15.50
C LEU A 79 -22.09 11.61 15.10
N SER A 80 -22.71 11.64 13.92
CA SER A 80 -23.56 10.53 13.47
C SER A 80 -22.78 9.23 13.20
N SER A 81 -21.51 9.33 12.78
CA SER A 81 -20.64 8.17 12.65
C SER A 81 -20.21 7.64 14.01
N LEU A 82 -19.97 8.53 14.99
CA LEU A 82 -19.66 8.13 16.36
C LEU A 82 -20.85 7.42 17.02
N GLU A 83 -22.06 7.93 16.81
CA GLU A 83 -23.28 7.31 17.31
C GLU A 83 -23.47 5.92 16.68
N ASP A 84 -23.27 5.79 15.37
CA ASP A 84 -23.35 4.51 14.68
C ASP A 84 -22.36 3.48 15.25
N VAL A 85 -21.06 3.84 15.39
CA VAL A 85 -20.06 2.88 15.89
C VAL A 85 -20.33 2.47 17.34
N ARG A 86 -20.89 3.36 18.17
CA ARG A 86 -21.29 3.04 19.55
C ARG A 86 -22.49 2.10 19.60
N ASN A 87 -23.51 2.38 18.80
CA ASN A 87 -24.75 1.59 18.78
C ASN A 87 -24.55 0.22 18.11
N ASN A 88 -23.64 0.13 17.14
CA ASN A 88 -23.40 -1.05 16.32
C ASN A 88 -21.98 -1.63 16.51
N LYS A 89 -21.37 -1.42 17.69
CA LYS A 89 -19.97 -1.78 17.96
C LYS A 89 -19.64 -3.23 17.58
N ASP A 90 -20.47 -4.18 18.01
CA ASP A 90 -20.20 -5.60 17.77
C ASP A 90 -20.28 -5.95 16.27
N LEU A 91 -21.21 -5.32 15.53
CA LEU A 91 -21.29 -5.47 14.07
C LEU A 91 -20.03 -4.93 13.37
N HIS A 92 -19.50 -3.79 13.82
CA HIS A 92 -18.26 -3.22 13.29
C HIS A 92 -17.06 -4.13 13.58
N LEU A 93 -16.98 -4.71 14.79
CA LEU A 93 -15.93 -5.66 15.17
C LEU A 93 -16.01 -6.98 14.36
N GLU A 94 -17.21 -7.53 14.18
CA GLU A 94 -17.44 -8.73 13.36
C GLU A 94 -17.05 -8.49 11.89
N ASN A 95 -17.41 -7.33 11.34
CA ASN A 95 -17.02 -6.98 9.98
C ASN A 95 -15.50 -6.81 9.84
N LEU A 96 -14.83 -6.19 10.82
CA LEU A 96 -13.37 -6.07 10.85
C LEU A 96 -12.72 -7.46 10.91
N GLU A 97 -13.20 -8.34 11.77
CA GLU A 97 -12.69 -9.71 11.92
C GLU A 97 -12.85 -10.53 10.63
N ARG A 98 -14.01 -10.42 9.96
CA ARG A 98 -14.24 -11.07 8.67
C ARG A 98 -13.23 -10.60 7.63
N GLN A 99 -13.04 -9.28 7.50
CA GLN A 99 -12.05 -8.71 6.59
C GLN A 99 -10.63 -9.17 6.92
N TYR A 100 -10.30 -9.25 8.22
CA TYR A 100 -9.01 -9.72 8.70
C TYR A 100 -8.75 -11.17 8.28
N GLN A 101 -9.66 -12.09 8.55
CA GLN A 101 -9.46 -13.50 8.19
C GLN A 101 -9.35 -13.71 6.68
N GLU A 102 -10.18 -13.02 5.88
CA GLU A 102 -10.14 -13.08 4.42
C GLU A 102 -8.78 -12.60 3.88
N LYS A 103 -8.34 -11.41 4.30
CA LYS A 103 -7.11 -10.78 3.81
C LYS A 103 -5.86 -11.45 4.37
N LYS A 104 -5.90 -11.94 5.62
CA LYS A 104 -4.82 -12.71 6.25
C LYS A 104 -4.53 -13.97 5.47
N LYS A 105 -5.58 -14.74 5.13
CA LYS A 105 -5.43 -15.97 4.34
C LYS A 105 -4.73 -15.70 3.02
N GLU A 106 -5.11 -14.62 2.33
CA GLU A 106 -4.46 -14.24 1.08
C GLU A 106 -3.00 -13.83 1.28
N LEU A 107 -2.73 -12.90 2.20
CA LEU A 107 -1.37 -12.40 2.47
C LEU A 107 -0.42 -13.55 2.86
N TYR A 108 -0.85 -14.40 3.79
CA TYR A 108 -0.01 -15.48 4.33
C TYR A 108 0.22 -16.62 3.33
N SER A 109 -0.61 -16.71 2.28
CA SER A 109 -0.46 -17.70 1.21
C SER A 109 0.48 -17.25 0.10
N LEU A 110 0.98 -16.01 0.13
CA LEU A 110 1.84 -15.49 -0.92
C LEU A 110 3.18 -16.23 -0.94
N LYS A 111 3.56 -16.73 -2.13
CA LYS A 111 4.94 -17.09 -2.42
C LYS A 111 5.66 -15.87 -2.95
N VAL A 112 6.86 -15.61 -2.44
CA VAL A 112 7.69 -14.49 -2.87
C VAL A 112 9.03 -15.01 -3.35
N ILE A 113 9.65 -14.27 -4.26
CA ILE A 113 10.97 -14.61 -4.80
C ILE A 113 11.96 -14.75 -3.63
N ASP A 114 12.75 -15.82 -3.64
CA ASP A 114 13.73 -16.15 -2.59
C ASP A 114 14.97 -15.21 -2.62
N LEU A 115 14.75 -13.91 -2.40
CA LEU A 115 15.77 -12.90 -2.23
C LEU A 115 15.50 -12.07 -0.98
N PRO A 116 16.55 -11.58 -0.27
CA PRO A 116 16.38 -10.85 0.99
C PRO A 116 15.43 -9.64 0.91
N VAL A 117 15.45 -8.91 -0.20
CA VAL A 117 14.58 -7.73 -0.40
C VAL A 117 13.09 -8.09 -0.36
N TRP A 118 12.70 -9.21 -0.98
CA TRP A 118 11.30 -9.63 -1.07
C TRP A 118 10.82 -10.31 0.20
N LYS A 119 11.68 -11.07 0.87
CA LYS A 119 11.38 -11.62 2.20
C LYS A 119 11.16 -10.51 3.22
N LYS A 120 12.06 -9.51 3.26
CA LYS A 120 11.90 -8.33 4.14
C LYS A 120 10.61 -7.57 3.82
N LEU A 121 10.28 -7.38 2.54
CA LEU A 121 9.03 -6.71 2.15
C LEU A 121 7.81 -7.50 2.65
N TYR A 122 7.83 -8.83 2.51
CA TYR A 122 6.75 -9.69 2.96
C TYR A 122 6.54 -9.65 4.48
N GLU A 123 7.63 -9.75 5.25
CA GLU A 123 7.61 -9.64 6.71
C GLU A 123 7.04 -8.28 7.16
N ASN A 124 7.46 -7.20 6.51
CA ASN A 124 6.96 -5.85 6.82
C ASN A 124 5.48 -5.68 6.44
N ALA A 125 5.04 -6.29 5.33
CA ALA A 125 3.63 -6.29 4.95
C ALA A 125 2.76 -7.01 6.00
N ILE A 126 3.22 -8.18 6.48
CA ILE A 126 2.57 -8.90 7.59
C ILE A 126 2.51 -8.03 8.84
N GLN A 127 3.64 -7.45 9.26
CA GLN A 127 3.67 -6.61 10.45
C GLN A 127 2.72 -5.41 10.33
N THR A 128 2.71 -4.75 9.17
CA THR A 128 1.82 -3.61 8.91
C THR A 128 0.36 -4.03 8.95
N PHE A 129 0.01 -5.12 8.27
CA PHE A 129 -1.35 -5.67 8.23
C PHE A 129 -1.88 -6.03 9.61
N GLU A 130 -1.09 -6.74 10.42
CA GLU A 130 -1.47 -7.15 11.78
C GLU A 130 -1.61 -5.94 12.71
N ASN A 131 -0.71 -4.96 12.62
CA ASN A 131 -0.80 -3.74 13.43
C ASN A 131 -1.97 -2.85 13.01
N GLU A 132 -2.30 -2.78 11.72
CA GLU A 132 -3.45 -2.04 11.24
C GLU A 132 -4.76 -2.67 11.71
N TYR A 133 -4.87 -4.00 11.74
CA TYR A 133 -6.01 -4.70 12.32
C TYR A 133 -6.20 -4.34 13.79
N GLU A 134 -5.14 -4.45 14.60
CA GLU A 134 -5.20 -4.13 16.04
C GLU A 134 -5.54 -2.65 16.27
N LEU A 135 -4.97 -1.73 15.49
CA LEU A 135 -5.31 -0.30 15.59
C LEU A 135 -6.80 -0.05 15.36
N ASN A 136 -7.36 -0.59 14.27
CA ASN A 136 -8.78 -0.42 13.96
C ASN A 136 -9.69 -1.02 15.03
N LYS A 137 -9.30 -2.19 15.56
CA LYS A 137 -10.03 -2.86 16.64
C LYS A 137 -10.03 -2.02 17.91
N GLU A 138 -8.87 -1.50 18.32
CA GLU A 138 -8.73 -0.64 19.49
C GLU A 138 -9.53 0.66 19.33
N GLU A 139 -9.54 1.27 18.14
CA GLU A 139 -10.34 2.48 17.86
C GLU A 139 -11.85 2.24 17.97
N ILE A 140 -12.37 1.18 17.36
CA ILE A 140 -13.79 0.80 17.45
C ILE A 140 -14.22 0.65 18.92
N ILE A 141 -13.39 -0.01 19.73
CA ILE A 141 -13.66 -0.19 21.16
C ILE A 141 -13.56 1.16 21.90
N ALA A 142 -12.51 1.94 21.63
CA ALA A 142 -12.22 3.19 22.32
C ALA A 142 -13.31 4.26 22.15
N PHE A 143 -14.03 4.27 21.03
CA PHE A 143 -15.15 5.20 20.84
C PHE A 143 -16.29 4.99 21.86
N SER A 144 -16.45 3.77 22.37
CA SER A 144 -17.43 3.43 23.42
C SER A 144 -16.80 3.36 24.82
N ASP A 145 -15.56 2.91 24.91
CA ASP A 145 -14.80 2.80 26.16
C ASP A 145 -13.37 3.34 25.97
N PRO A 146 -13.15 4.65 26.14
CA PRO A 146 -11.83 5.26 25.98
C PRO A 146 -10.77 4.70 26.95
N SER A 147 -11.19 4.08 28.06
CA SER A 147 -10.28 3.51 29.05
C SER A 147 -9.58 2.23 28.56
N SER A 148 -10.20 1.53 27.60
CA SER A 148 -9.64 0.34 26.95
C SER A 148 -8.24 0.58 26.36
N LEU A 149 -7.95 1.79 25.88
CA LEU A 149 -6.66 2.16 25.29
C LEU A 149 -5.49 2.04 26.28
N LYS A 150 -5.72 2.04 27.59
CA LYS A 150 -4.64 1.80 28.58
C LYS A 150 -4.00 0.42 28.43
N ASN A 151 -4.71 -0.53 27.83
CA ASN A 151 -4.22 -1.87 27.54
C ASN A 151 -3.73 -2.02 26.09
N SER A 152 -3.69 -0.92 25.32
CA SER A 152 -3.26 -0.91 23.94
C SER A 152 -1.82 -1.40 23.81
N LYS A 153 -1.55 -2.19 22.76
CA LYS A 153 -0.17 -2.52 22.39
C LYS A 153 0.67 -1.30 22.01
N PHE A 154 0.02 -0.21 21.60
CA PHE A 154 0.65 1.05 21.24
C PHE A 154 0.85 1.99 22.44
N TYR A 155 0.49 1.56 23.66
CA TYR A 155 0.56 2.42 24.85
C TYR A 155 1.94 3.03 25.08
N SER A 156 3.01 2.25 24.96
CA SER A 156 4.37 2.78 25.15
C SER A 156 4.71 3.88 24.16
N THR A 157 4.24 3.76 22.91
CA THR A 157 4.56 4.67 21.81
C THR A 157 3.64 5.89 21.81
N CYS A 158 2.38 5.72 22.20
CA CYS A 158 1.33 6.74 22.12
C CYS A 158 0.80 7.17 23.48
N ARG A 159 1.63 7.04 24.52
CA ARG A 159 1.28 7.28 25.93
C ARG A 159 0.57 8.61 26.13
N GLU A 160 1.11 9.71 25.60
CA GLU A 160 0.54 11.05 25.79
C GLU A 160 -0.90 11.16 25.25
N SER A 161 -1.13 10.64 24.04
CA SER A 161 -2.47 10.61 23.44
C SER A 161 -3.41 9.71 24.24
N ILE A 162 -2.97 8.52 24.62
CA ILE A 162 -3.80 7.55 25.35
C ILE A 162 -4.14 8.05 26.76
N ASP A 163 -3.16 8.57 27.49
CA ASP A 163 -3.38 9.08 28.85
C ASP A 163 -4.37 10.25 28.82
N ALA A 164 -4.33 11.10 27.79
CA ALA A 164 -5.30 12.17 27.61
C ALA A 164 -6.72 11.66 27.28
N ILE A 165 -6.84 10.70 26.35
CA ILE A 165 -8.14 10.13 25.93
C ILE A 165 -8.80 9.34 27.07
N SER A 166 -8.00 8.58 27.82
CA SER A 166 -8.46 7.67 28.87
C SER A 166 -8.51 8.33 30.27
N SER A 167 -8.28 9.64 30.34
CA SER A 167 -8.34 10.42 31.56
C SER A 167 -9.79 10.58 32.04
N PRO A 168 -10.07 10.37 33.35
CA PRO A 168 -11.36 10.74 33.93
C PRO A 168 -11.53 12.27 34.02
N ASP A 169 -10.42 13.01 34.04
CA ASP A 169 -10.40 14.47 34.02
C ASP A 169 -10.50 14.97 32.56
N LYS A 170 -11.65 15.53 32.22
CA LYS A 170 -11.99 16.02 30.87
C LYS A 170 -11.19 17.24 30.47
N ASP A 171 -10.77 18.08 31.42
CA ASP A 171 -9.98 19.26 31.12
C ASP A 171 -8.59 18.89 30.59
N LYS A 172 -8.04 17.75 31.05
CA LYS A 172 -6.80 17.18 30.46
C LYS A 172 -6.99 16.75 29.01
N MET A 173 -8.12 16.10 28.70
CA MET A 173 -8.44 15.71 27.32
C MET A 173 -8.57 16.95 26.42
N PHE A 174 -9.29 17.97 26.87
CA PHE A 174 -9.47 19.22 26.12
C PHE A 174 -8.16 20.00 25.96
N ALA A 175 -7.31 20.05 26.98
CA ALA A 175 -6.00 20.68 26.89
C ALA A 175 -5.11 19.97 25.87
N SER A 176 -5.09 18.63 25.88
CA SER A 176 -4.36 17.82 24.90
C SER A 176 -4.92 18.00 23.48
N TRP A 177 -6.24 18.01 23.33
CA TRP A 177 -6.91 18.26 22.04
C TRP A 177 -6.58 19.64 21.46
N LYS A 178 -6.58 20.67 22.31
CA LYS A 178 -6.15 22.01 21.93
C LYS A 178 -4.68 22.03 21.48
N ALA A 179 -3.78 21.47 22.29
CA ALA A 179 -2.36 21.45 21.98
C ALA A 179 -2.05 20.68 20.68
N TYR A 180 -2.71 19.53 20.46
CA TYR A 180 -2.62 18.78 19.22
C TYR A 180 -3.11 19.60 18.01
N THR A 181 -4.25 20.27 18.14
CA THR A 181 -4.81 21.10 17.08
C THR A 181 -3.90 22.28 16.75
N GLU A 182 -3.36 22.97 17.75
CA GLU A 182 -2.40 24.07 17.58
C GLU A 182 -1.10 23.62 16.91
N LEU A 183 -0.63 22.41 17.21
CA LEU A 183 0.54 21.84 16.54
C LEU A 183 0.24 21.53 15.08
N LYS A 184 -0.91 20.92 14.77
CA LYS A 184 -1.29 20.57 13.39
C LYS A 184 -1.66 21.79 12.54
N SER A 185 -2.23 22.84 13.13
CA SER A 185 -2.60 24.07 12.41
C SER A 185 -1.38 24.78 11.82
N LYS A 186 -0.24 24.79 12.52
CA LYS A 186 1.01 25.42 12.07
C LYS A 186 1.53 24.87 10.73
N ASN A 187 1.25 23.61 10.45
CA ASN A 187 1.68 22.93 9.22
C ASN A 187 0.55 22.81 8.19
N ASN A 188 -0.57 23.53 8.39
CA ASN A 188 -1.71 23.52 7.48
C ASN A 188 -1.68 24.74 6.54
N ALA A 189 -2.25 24.60 5.35
CA ALA A 189 -2.40 25.71 4.40
C ALA A 189 -3.33 26.83 4.91
N ASP A 190 -4.25 26.51 5.83
CA ASP A 190 -5.13 27.47 6.50
C ASP A 190 -5.13 27.25 8.02
N PRO A 191 -4.11 27.78 8.74
CA PRO A 191 -4.01 27.62 10.19
C PRO A 191 -5.20 28.22 10.94
N GLN A 192 -5.73 29.37 10.47
CA GLN A 192 -6.85 30.05 11.12
C GLN A 192 -8.15 29.26 10.97
N GLY A 193 -8.41 28.69 9.79
CA GLY A 193 -9.58 27.84 9.57
C GLY A 193 -9.56 26.58 10.43
N VAL A 194 -8.38 25.97 10.66
CA VAL A 194 -8.24 24.85 11.60
C VAL A 194 -8.66 25.27 13.01
N MET A 195 -8.13 26.39 13.52
CA MET A 195 -8.46 26.85 14.87
C MET A 195 -9.92 27.31 15.00
N ASN A 196 -10.49 27.90 13.95
CA ASN A 196 -11.91 28.28 13.94
C ASN A 196 -12.82 27.05 14.07
N ARG A 197 -12.57 25.99 13.28
CA ARG A 197 -13.33 24.73 13.37
C ARG A 197 -13.19 24.08 14.75
N PHE A 198 -11.99 24.09 15.32
CA PHE A 198 -11.77 23.61 16.69
C PHE A 198 -12.58 24.41 17.71
N ASN A 199 -12.52 25.74 17.67
CA ASN A 199 -13.28 26.60 18.60
C ASN A 199 -14.79 26.40 18.46
N THR A 200 -15.30 26.17 17.24
CA THR A 200 -16.71 25.81 17.03
C THR A 200 -17.05 24.51 17.75
N LYS A 201 -16.25 23.45 17.58
CA LYS A 201 -16.47 22.16 18.27
C LYS A 201 -16.33 22.28 19.79
N LEU A 202 -15.38 23.08 20.28
CA LEU A 202 -15.12 23.26 21.71
C LEU A 202 -16.27 23.99 22.43
N ASN A 203 -16.97 24.89 21.73
CA ASN A 203 -18.12 25.64 22.26
C ASN A 203 -19.45 24.88 22.09
N ASP A 204 -19.44 23.72 21.44
CA ASP A 204 -20.63 22.90 21.22
C ASP A 204 -21.01 22.13 22.49
N PRO A 205 -22.31 21.93 22.80
CA PRO A 205 -22.74 21.07 23.91
C PRO A 205 -22.18 19.63 23.84
N GLN A 206 -21.90 19.12 22.64
CA GLN A 206 -21.30 17.81 22.38
C GLN A 206 -19.78 17.84 22.24
N LYS A 207 -19.10 18.87 22.78
CA LYS A 207 -17.63 19.02 22.72
C LYS A 207 -16.84 17.80 23.18
N GLU A 208 -17.38 17.00 24.11
CA GLU A 208 -16.73 15.75 24.56
C GLU A 208 -16.67 14.71 23.44
N ASP A 209 -17.75 14.54 22.69
CA ASP A 209 -17.80 13.62 21.56
C ASP A 209 -16.92 14.10 20.42
N TYR A 210 -16.89 15.41 20.15
CA TYR A 210 -15.94 15.98 19.21
C TYR A 210 -14.48 15.78 19.62
N ALA A 211 -14.17 15.94 20.90
CA ALA A 211 -12.84 15.68 21.43
C ALA A 211 -12.47 14.20 21.25
N LEU A 212 -13.37 13.26 21.52
CA LEU A 212 -13.12 11.83 21.30
C LEU A 212 -12.90 11.50 19.83
N ILE A 213 -13.73 12.05 18.92
CA ILE A 213 -13.55 11.90 17.47
C ILE A 213 -12.15 12.33 17.05
N ASP A 214 -11.75 13.55 17.42
CA ASP A 214 -10.48 14.10 16.98
C ASP A 214 -9.29 13.43 17.69
N MET A 215 -9.40 13.13 18.99
CA MET A 215 -8.29 12.55 19.74
C MET A 215 -8.06 11.08 19.40
N ILE A 216 -9.11 10.26 19.25
CA ILE A 216 -8.97 8.87 18.82
C ILE A 216 -8.58 8.83 17.33
N GLY A 217 -9.38 9.46 16.47
CA GLY A 217 -9.23 9.35 15.01
C GLY A 217 -8.07 10.15 14.42
N LEU A 218 -7.50 11.12 15.13
CA LEU A 218 -6.34 11.90 14.66
C LEU A 218 -5.12 11.76 15.56
N SER A 219 -5.25 11.99 16.88
CA SER A 219 -4.06 11.97 17.75
C SER A 219 -3.52 10.55 17.92
N PHE A 220 -4.35 9.65 18.46
CA PHE A 220 -3.98 8.25 18.67
C PHE A 220 -3.75 7.51 17.35
N HIS A 221 -4.70 7.59 16.40
CA HIS A 221 -4.59 6.94 15.10
C HIS A 221 -3.26 7.25 14.40
N ASN A 222 -2.92 8.54 14.26
CA ASN A 222 -1.70 8.93 13.54
C ASN A 222 -0.44 8.52 14.30
N CYS A 223 -0.43 8.58 15.63
CA CYS A 223 0.69 8.09 16.43
C CYS A 223 0.91 6.59 16.22
N ALA A 224 -0.15 5.78 16.36
CA ALA A 224 -0.08 4.34 16.22
C ALA A 224 0.29 3.95 14.79
N ASN A 225 -0.42 4.48 13.78
CA ASN A 225 -0.14 4.21 12.37
C ASN A 225 1.31 4.55 11.99
N SER A 226 1.84 5.68 12.47
CA SER A 226 3.23 6.08 12.20
C SER A 226 4.27 5.17 12.87
N SER A 227 3.88 4.39 13.88
CA SER A 227 4.80 3.50 14.61
C SER A 227 5.13 2.20 13.87
N PHE A 228 4.31 1.79 12.90
CA PHE A 228 4.46 0.52 12.19
C PHE A 228 4.49 0.63 10.67
N ARG A 229 4.18 1.79 10.09
CA ARG A 229 4.28 2.00 8.65
C ARG A 229 5.74 2.15 8.23
N GLN A 230 6.06 1.60 7.05
CA GLN A 230 7.37 1.77 6.45
C GLN A 230 7.63 3.22 6.04
N LYS A 231 8.91 3.59 5.96
CA LYS A 231 9.31 4.88 5.43
C LYS A 231 9.13 4.90 3.90
N PRO A 232 8.66 6.02 3.31
CA PRO A 232 8.43 6.12 1.87
C PRO A 232 9.65 5.79 1.00
N GLU A 233 10.87 6.01 1.49
CA GLU A 233 12.09 5.73 0.70
C GLU A 233 12.36 4.23 0.50
N GLU A 234 12.02 3.40 1.49
CA GLU A 234 12.16 1.94 1.38
C GLU A 234 11.16 1.37 0.36
N GLU A 235 9.94 1.91 0.37
CA GLU A 235 8.86 1.56 -0.54
C GLU A 235 9.18 1.89 -2.00
N ALA A 236 9.67 3.12 -2.26
CA ALA A 236 10.05 3.57 -3.60
C ALA A 236 11.18 2.74 -4.22
N THR A 237 12.05 2.16 -3.40
CA THR A 237 13.13 1.29 -3.85
C THR A 237 12.61 -0.06 -4.30
N ALA A 238 11.65 -0.65 -3.58
CA ALA A 238 11.08 -1.95 -3.88
C ALA A 238 10.37 -1.98 -5.26
N TYR A 239 9.65 -0.92 -5.63
CA TYR A 239 9.05 -0.80 -6.96
C TYR A 239 10.09 -0.79 -8.10
N LYS A 240 11.21 -0.09 -7.92
CA LYS A 240 12.29 -0.06 -8.91
C LYS A 240 12.97 -1.41 -9.03
N ASP A 241 13.12 -2.14 -7.93
CA ASP A 241 13.68 -3.49 -7.95
C ASP A 241 12.74 -4.50 -8.62
N PHE A 242 11.42 -4.28 -8.52
CA PHE A 242 10.43 -5.11 -9.20
C PHE A 242 10.51 -4.95 -10.73
N ASP A 243 10.66 -3.71 -11.22
CA ASP A 243 10.84 -3.45 -12.65
C ASP A 243 12.07 -4.18 -13.23
N LYS A 244 13.15 -4.32 -12.45
CA LYS A 244 14.40 -4.99 -12.87
C LYS A 244 14.25 -6.50 -13.09
N ILE A 245 13.17 -7.11 -12.61
CA ILE A 245 12.86 -8.53 -12.89
C ILE A 245 12.57 -8.72 -14.39
N PHE A 246 12.07 -7.68 -15.05
CA PHE A 246 11.57 -7.77 -16.42
C PHE A 246 12.56 -7.24 -17.45
N MET A 247 12.79 -8.05 -18.48
CA MET A 247 13.42 -7.65 -19.73
C MET A 247 12.41 -7.02 -20.67
N LYS A 248 12.81 -5.95 -21.37
CA LYS A 248 11.99 -5.23 -22.36
C LYS A 248 10.63 -4.78 -21.79
N LEU A 249 10.60 -4.38 -20.53
CA LEU A 249 9.39 -3.85 -19.88
C LEU A 249 8.91 -2.60 -20.63
N LYS A 250 7.69 -2.67 -21.14
CA LYS A 250 6.97 -1.53 -21.72
C LYS A 250 5.85 -1.15 -20.77
N LYS A 251 5.76 0.16 -20.47
CA LYS A 251 4.71 0.75 -19.66
C LYS A 251 3.86 1.63 -20.57
N ASN A 252 2.64 1.19 -20.86
CA ASN A 252 1.68 1.98 -21.61
C ASN A 252 0.73 2.60 -20.60
N CYS A 253 0.93 3.88 -20.30
CA CYS A 253 0.13 4.60 -19.33
C CYS A 253 -0.83 5.55 -20.03
N ASP A 254 -2.09 5.54 -19.61
CA ASP A 254 -3.03 6.57 -20.00
C ASP A 254 -2.67 7.86 -19.25
N MET A 255 -2.49 8.96 -20.01
CA MET A 255 -2.37 10.28 -19.41
C MET A 255 -3.74 10.73 -18.90
N PRO A 256 -3.83 11.34 -17.70
CA PRO A 256 -5.04 12.02 -17.25
C PRO A 256 -5.38 13.21 -18.14
#